data_AF-A0A3M3VAY1-F1
#
_entry.id   AF-A0A3M3VAY1-F1
#
_cell.length_a   1.000
_cell.length_b   1.000
_cell.length_c   1.000
_cell.angle_alpha   90.00
_cell.angle_beta   90.00
_cell.angle_gamma   90.00
#
_symmetry.space_group_name_H-M   'P 1'
#
loop_
_entity.id
_entity.type
_entity.pdbx_description
1 polymer ?
#
loop_
_entity_poly.entity_id
_entity_poly.type
_entity_poly.pdbx_seq_one_letter_code
_entity_poly.pdbx_strand_id
1 'polypeptide(L)'
;MTTFEYTQTFVPLPFKTVTSGVLMFKSTDDTTEPDIQGYLSNPETLATLNRYGREGWELVNVQQINRGHERFGNQNAQAWAVGYAISTGFLFFFKRSIVTPTLLDKPPQT
;
A
#
# COMPACT_ATOMS: atom_id res chain seq x y z
N MET A 1 -12.84 -1.82 -31.13
CA MET A 1 -12.47 -1.06 -29.91
C MET A 1 -12.20 -2.09 -28.82
N THR A 2 -11.06 -1.99 -28.13
CA THR A 2 -10.71 -2.93 -27.05
C THR A 2 -11.42 -2.52 -25.77
N THR A 3 -12.10 -3.46 -25.11
CA THR A 3 -12.75 -3.22 -23.82
C THR A 3 -11.81 -3.65 -22.69
N PHE A 4 -11.77 -2.88 -21.61
CA PHE A 4 -10.95 -3.15 -20.44
C PHE A 4 -11.80 -3.31 -19.20
N GLU A 5 -11.41 -4.23 -18.33
CA GLU A 5 -11.83 -4.27 -16.93
C GLU A 5 -10.76 -3.63 -16.05
N TYR A 6 -11.18 -3.14 -14.87
CA TYR A 6 -10.32 -2.42 -13.94
C TYR A 6 -10.43 -2.99 -12.53
N THR A 7 -9.35 -2.91 -11.77
CA THR A 7 -9.32 -3.28 -10.37
C THR A 7 -8.30 -2.44 -9.62
N GLN A 8 -8.33 -2.52 -8.29
CA GLN A 8 -7.39 -1.81 -7.42
C GLN A 8 -7.01 -2.64 -6.20
N THR A 9 -5.84 -2.36 -5.64
CA THR A 9 -5.42 -2.94 -4.36
C THR A 9 -4.66 -1.92 -3.53
N PHE A 10 -4.91 -1.92 -2.22
CA PHE A 10 -4.19 -1.10 -1.27
C PHE A 10 -3.09 -1.91 -0.62
N VAL A 11 -1.87 -1.36 -0.60
CA VAL A 11 -0.73 -1.94 0.11
C VAL A 11 -0.29 -0.96 1.20
N PRO A 12 -0.33 -1.37 2.49
CA PRO A 12 0.03 -0.49 3.60
C PRO A 12 1.53 -0.20 3.64
N LEU A 13 1.90 1.03 4.02
CA LEU A 13 3.28 1.43 4.29
C LEU A 13 3.57 1.22 5.79
N PRO A 14 4.43 0.26 6.16
CA PRO A 14 4.84 0.09 7.55
C PRO A 14 5.68 1.27 8.02
N PHE A 15 5.66 1.53 9.33
CA PHE A 15 6.45 2.55 9.99
C PHE A 15 7.43 1.90 10.97
N LYS A 16 8.58 2.53 11.16
CA LYS A 16 9.55 2.08 12.15
C LYS A 16 8.99 2.29 13.54
N THR A 17 9.36 1.39 14.45
CA THR A 17 9.12 1.57 15.89
C THR A 17 10.45 1.86 16.57
N VAL A 18 10.44 2.77 17.54
CA VAL A 18 11.60 3.01 18.39
C VAL A 18 11.27 2.45 19.76
N THR A 19 12.14 1.58 20.25
CA THR A 19 11.99 1.07 21.60
C THR A 19 13.03 1.68 22.53
N SER A 20 12.55 2.36 23.57
CA SER A 20 13.36 3.07 24.56
C SER A 20 13.13 2.49 25.95
N GLY A 21 14.15 2.53 26.83
CA GLY A 21 14.06 2.08 28.23
C GLY A 21 14.93 0.88 28.59
N VAL A 22 15.01 0.57 29.89
CA VAL A 22 15.87 -0.49 30.47
C VAL A 22 15.03 -1.44 31.32
N LEU A 23 15.28 -2.75 31.20
CA LEU A 23 14.52 -3.84 31.86
C LEU A 23 12.99 -3.70 31.69
N MET A 24 12.28 -3.44 32.79
CA MET A 24 10.81 -3.48 32.87
C MET A 24 10.15 -2.17 32.39
N PHE A 25 10.94 -1.15 32.06
CA PHE A 25 10.48 0.19 31.65
C PHE A 25 10.62 0.43 30.15
N LYS A 26 10.55 -0.63 29.34
CA LYS A 26 10.70 -0.56 27.89
C LYS A 26 9.39 -0.08 27.25
N SER A 27 9.39 1.09 26.62
CA SER A 27 8.28 1.62 25.81
C SER A 27 8.61 1.51 24.33
N THR A 28 7.64 1.05 23.54
CA THR A 28 7.72 1.09 22.08
C THR A 28 6.85 2.23 21.59
N ASP A 29 7.47 3.24 21.00
CA ASP A 29 6.77 4.36 20.40
C ASP A 29 6.75 4.20 18.88
N ASP A 30 5.56 4.37 18.30
CA ASP A 30 5.38 4.41 16.85
C ASP A 30 6.02 5.70 16.31
N THR A 31 6.91 5.54 15.33
CA THR A 31 7.48 6.70 14.64
C THR A 31 6.62 7.07 13.43
N THR A 32 6.88 8.26 12.89
CA THR A 32 6.36 8.67 11.58
C THR A 32 7.37 8.44 10.45
N GLU A 33 8.43 7.69 10.71
CA GLU A 33 9.42 7.31 9.70
C GLU A 33 8.96 6.03 8.99
N PRO A 34 8.76 6.05 7.67
CA PRO A 34 8.36 4.86 6.94
C PRO A 34 9.48 3.81 6.93
N ASP A 35 9.11 2.55 7.14
CA ASP A 35 10.01 1.41 6.97
C ASP A 35 10.04 1.00 5.49
N ILE A 36 10.83 1.74 4.70
CA ILE A 36 10.96 1.53 3.26
C ILE A 36 11.53 0.14 2.95
N GLN A 37 12.51 -0.32 3.72
CA GLN A 37 13.11 -1.64 3.49
C GLN A 37 12.14 -2.76 3.85
N GLY A 38 11.43 -2.63 4.98
CA GLY A 38 10.34 -3.54 5.33
C GLY A 38 9.26 -3.58 4.25
N TYR A 39 8.85 -2.43 3.72
CA TYR A 39 7.87 -2.35 2.64
C TYR A 39 8.32 -3.09 1.36
N LEU A 40 9.53 -2.79 0.87
CA LEU A 40 10.05 -3.32 -0.40
C LEU A 40 10.39 -4.81 -0.33
N SER A 41 10.76 -5.29 0.86
CA SER A 41 11.12 -6.70 1.10
C SER A 41 9.95 -7.56 1.59
N ASN A 42 8.79 -6.97 1.88
CA ASN A 42 7.66 -7.68 2.47
C ASN A 42 7.13 -8.77 1.50
N PRO A 43 7.19 -10.06 1.89
CA PRO A 43 6.74 -11.16 1.02
C PRO A 43 5.25 -11.09 0.65
N GLU A 44 4.39 -10.60 1.54
CA GLU A 44 2.95 -10.47 1.29
C GLU A 44 2.65 -9.33 0.30
N THR A 45 3.36 -8.19 0.44
CA THR A 45 3.31 -7.09 -0.53
C THR A 45 3.72 -7.59 -1.91
N LEU A 46 4.88 -8.25 -2.00
CA LEU A 46 5.39 -8.81 -3.25
C LEU A 46 4.45 -9.87 -3.83
N ALA A 47 3.92 -10.77 -3.00
CA ALA A 47 2.96 -11.79 -3.44
C ALA A 47 1.69 -11.18 -4.01
N THR A 48 1.17 -10.12 -3.38
CA THR A 48 -0.03 -9.40 -3.83
C THR A 48 0.21 -8.76 -5.19
N LEU A 49 1.29 -8.00 -5.36
CA LEU A 49 1.59 -7.31 -6.62
C LEU A 49 1.95 -8.30 -7.74
N ASN A 50 2.73 -9.35 -7.44
CA ASN A 50 3.08 -10.39 -8.40
C ASN A 50 1.87 -11.22 -8.86
N ARG A 51 0.84 -11.39 -8.01
CA ARG A 51 -0.41 -12.03 -8.43
C ARG A 51 -1.07 -11.25 -9.56
N TYR A 52 -1.17 -9.92 -9.47
CA TYR A 52 -1.75 -9.10 -10.54
C TYR A 52 -0.99 -9.27 -11.86
N GLY A 53 0.36 -9.23 -11.82
CA GLY A 53 1.18 -9.48 -13.01
C GLY A 53 0.94 -10.87 -13.62
N ARG A 54 0.87 -11.93 -12.80
CA ARG A 54 0.58 -13.30 -13.27
C ARG A 54 -0.82 -13.47 -13.86
N GLU A 55 -1.79 -12.71 -13.36
CA GLU A 55 -3.18 -12.71 -13.86
C GLU A 55 -3.38 -11.81 -15.09
N GLY A 56 -2.31 -11.22 -15.63
CA GLY A 56 -2.34 -10.40 -16.85
C GLY A 56 -2.87 -8.98 -16.63
N TRP A 57 -2.87 -8.49 -15.39
CA TRP A 57 -3.20 -7.11 -15.10
C TRP A 57 -2.03 -6.18 -15.39
N GLU A 58 -2.31 -5.08 -16.08
CA GLU A 58 -1.37 -3.99 -16.36
C GLU A 58 -1.55 -2.88 -15.33
N LEU A 59 -0.46 -2.47 -14.68
CA LEU A 59 -0.45 -1.33 -13.77
C LEU A 59 -0.64 -0.03 -14.56
N VAL A 60 -1.65 0.76 -14.20
CA VAL A 60 -1.94 2.05 -14.86
C VAL A 60 -1.65 3.26 -13.99
N ASN A 61 -1.82 3.15 -12.67
CA ASN A 61 -1.56 4.26 -11.76
C ASN A 61 -1.24 3.75 -10.34
N VAL A 62 -0.51 4.56 -9.58
CA VAL A 62 -0.27 4.38 -8.16
C VAL A 62 -0.56 5.70 -7.46
N GLN A 63 -1.44 5.67 -6.46
CA GLN A 63 -1.77 6.85 -5.65
C GLN A 63 -1.38 6.63 -4.20
N GLN A 64 -0.76 7.63 -3.59
CA GLN A 64 -0.46 7.63 -2.17
C GLN A 64 -1.73 7.96 -1.38
N ILE A 65 -2.02 7.16 -0.35
CA ILE A 65 -3.08 7.44 0.61
C ILE A 65 -2.46 8.11 1.82
N ASN A 66 -3.03 9.24 2.22
CA ASN A 66 -2.52 10.06 3.32
C ASN A 66 -3.51 10.09 4.49
N ARG A 67 -2.98 10.16 5.71
CA ARG A 67 -3.74 10.44 6.93
C ARG A 67 -3.18 11.70 7.59
N GLY A 68 -4.05 12.50 8.20
CA GLY A 68 -3.64 13.55 9.11
C GLY A 68 -3.01 12.96 10.37
N HIS A 69 -1.87 13.49 10.78
CA HIS A 69 -1.20 13.16 12.02
C HIS A 69 -0.99 14.44 12.82
N GLU A 70 -1.33 14.38 14.10
CA GLU A 70 -1.23 15.48 15.03
C GLU A 70 -0.32 15.09 16.21
N ARG A 71 0.52 16.02 16.64
CA ARG A 71 1.30 15.88 17.87
C ARG A 71 1.11 17.10 18.74
N PHE A 72 0.93 16.85 20.03
CA PHE A 72 0.75 17.87 21.05
C PHE A 72 1.96 17.87 21.98
N GLY A 73 2.52 19.04 22.20
CA GLY A 73 3.58 19.30 23.16
C GLY A 73 3.08 19.38 24.59
N ASN A 74 3.99 19.14 25.54
CA ASN A 74 3.68 19.18 26.97
C ASN A 74 3.07 20.54 27.38
N GLN A 75 1.88 20.49 27.97
CA GLN A 75 1.12 21.66 28.43
C GLN A 75 1.85 22.50 29.51
N ASN A 76 2.85 21.92 30.19
CA ASN A 76 3.50 22.54 31.35
C ASN A 76 4.70 23.48 31.03
N ALA A 77 5.17 23.54 29.78
CA ALA A 77 6.38 24.33 29.45
C ALA A 77 6.20 25.31 28.28
N GLN A 78 5.28 25.03 27.36
CA GLN A 78 4.69 25.91 26.34
C GLN A 78 3.87 24.99 25.43
N ALA A 79 2.55 25.15 25.42
CA ALA A 79 1.70 24.31 24.59
C ALA A 79 2.01 24.56 23.11
N TRP A 80 2.29 23.48 22.38
CA TRP A 80 2.44 23.51 20.93
C TRP A 80 1.67 22.35 20.31
N ALA A 81 1.23 22.55 19.07
CA ALA A 81 0.60 21.51 18.28
C ALA A 81 1.17 21.59 16.86
N VAL A 82 1.44 20.43 16.26
CA VAL A 82 1.82 20.33 14.86
C VAL A 82 0.94 19.29 14.18
N GLY A 83 0.40 19.66 13.03
CA GLY A 83 -0.37 18.78 12.15
C GLY A 83 0.35 18.63 10.81
N TYR A 84 0.49 17.39 10.34
CA TYR A 84 1.04 17.10 9.01
C TYR A 84 0.43 15.81 8.44
N ALA A 85 0.53 15.67 7.12
CA ALA A 85 0.07 14.46 6.43
C ALA A 85 1.17 13.40 6.41
N ILE A 86 0.81 12.15 6.68
CA ILE A 86 1.68 10.98 6.54
C ILE A 86 1.06 9.96 5.59
N SER A 87 1.91 9.34 4.76
CA SER A 87 1.50 8.28 3.84
C SER A 87 1.18 7.00 4.60
N THR A 88 -0.05 6.48 4.50
CA THR A 88 -0.42 5.21 5.12
C THR A 88 -0.21 4.01 4.20
N GLY A 89 0.00 4.25 2.92
CA GLY A 89 0.22 3.22 1.91
C GLY A 89 -0.07 3.73 0.50
N PHE A 90 -0.18 2.77 -0.41
CA PHE A 90 -0.35 3.03 -1.83
C PHE A 90 -1.52 2.23 -2.40
N LEU A 91 -2.37 2.91 -3.16
CA LEU A 91 -3.45 2.33 -3.94
C LEU A 91 -2.97 2.13 -5.38
N PHE A 92 -2.86 0.88 -5.79
CA PHE A 92 -2.47 0.50 -7.14
C PHE A 92 -3.71 0.27 -7.98
N PHE A 93 -3.74 0.85 -9.17
CA PHE A 93 -4.82 0.72 -10.14
C PHE A 93 -4.34 -0.10 -11.32
N PHE A 94 -5.13 -1.09 -11.71
CA PHE A 94 -4.82 -1.98 -12.80
C PHE A 94 -5.94 -2.01 -13.84
N LYS A 95 -5.57 -2.35 -15.08
CA LYS A 95 -6.50 -2.71 -16.15
C LYS A 95 -6.14 -4.06 -16.75
N ARG A 96 -7.11 -4.74 -17.37
CA ARG A 96 -6.88 -5.94 -18.18
C ARG A 96 -7.82 -5.93 -19.37
N SER A 97 -7.33 -6.35 -20.54
CA SER A 97 -8.16 -6.44 -21.74
C SER A 97 -9.18 -7.56 -21.59
N ILE A 98 -10.44 -7.27 -21.88
CA ILE A 98 -11.49 -8.28 -21.98
C ILE A 98 -11.37 -8.91 -23.37
N VAL A 99 -10.77 -10.10 -23.44
CA VAL A 99 -10.84 -10.90 -24.67
C VAL A 99 -12.25 -11.49 -24.73
N THR A 100 -13.10 -10.94 -25.60
CA THR A 100 -14.33 -11.64 -25.97
C THR A 100 -13.92 -12.84 -26.83
N PRO A 101 -14.20 -14.09 -26.43
CA PRO A 101 -13.98 -15.23 -27.30
C PRO A 101 -14.76 -14.97 -28.58
N THR A 102 -14.07 -14.84 -29.70
CA THR A 102 -14.78 -14.77 -30.98
C THR A 102 -15.24 -16.19 -31.31
N LEU A 103 -16.40 -16.34 -31.94
CA LEU A 103 -17.00 -17.63 -32.32
C LEU A 103 -16.06 -18.56 -33.13
N LEU A 104 -14.92 -18.06 -33.60
CA LEU A 104 -13.86 -18.77 -34.31
C LEU A 104 -12.98 -19.65 -33.41
N ASP A 105 -13.01 -19.49 -32.08
CA ASP A 105 -12.24 -20.32 -31.14
C ASP A 105 -12.96 -21.62 -30.74
N LYS A 106 -14.11 -21.95 -31.34
CA LYS A 106 -14.72 -23.25 -31.13
C LYS A 106 -13.84 -24.33 -31.78
N PRO A 107 -13.37 -25.35 -31.04
CA PRO A 107 -12.73 -26.50 -31.66
C PRO A 107 -13.69 -27.14 -32.66
N PRO A 108 -13.19 -27.74 -33.76
CA PRO A 108 -14.04 -28.42 -34.72
C PRO A 108 -14.90 -29.45 -33.97
N GLN A 109 -16.21 -29.38 -34.15
CA GLN A 109 -17.09 -30.45 -33.68
C GLN A 109 -16.78 -31.68 -34.53
N THR A 110 -16.02 -32.61 -33.96
CA THR A 110 -15.89 -34.00 -34.44
C THR A 110 -17.16 -34.77 -34.15
#